data_AF-A0A6I3QDH0-F1
#
_entry.id   AF-A0A6I3QDH0-F1
#
_cell.length_a   1.000
_cell.length_b   1.000
_cell.length_c   1.000
_cell.angle_alpha   90.00
_cell.angle_beta   90.00
_cell.angle_gamma   90.00
#
_symmetry.space_group_name_H-M   'P 1'
#
loop_
_entity.id
_entity.type
_entity.pdbx_description
1 polymer ?
#
loop_
_entity_poly.entity_id
_entity_poly.type
_entity_poly.pdbx_seq_one_letter_code
_entity_poly.pdbx_strand_id
1 'polypeptide(L)'
;MSEKHSTVCYIFREGAFSPVREAKPFHNDFGLDLFQYKGAVYEGRTGLQFCPLKQAADIASFIGKHGGLEKVQKLIADSLERTGLSPRYTRPDEKKKDIFPPKEKDENRVFAKDLMGSKHYYYRFYNENGIELYTMEKKREFFQTVYVPCDGFMVGIDQRHRLEEILKWLSTLEHGIRGEIERVFNESMGDPKRWADLGFANLLGRYYEAKRHNIPLEAERRQREERWATEREAERRQREQEQQARYDAAIREAEKDILAGKEVVNREVNGKALIMQLFREHEIPVPLKTQGWIINALHSIRYSPESGQWDYRYYRKSRDSTKMFELLPKLSAAIQTKQQFEEQGEASPEAPAAADEDEQDMEL
;
A
#
# COMPACT_ATOMS: atom_id res chain seq x y z
N MET A 1 20.47 5.16 52.61
CA MET A 1 19.09 4.67 52.83
C MET A 1 18.35 4.84 51.51
N SER A 2 18.10 3.76 50.77
CA SER A 2 17.42 3.81 49.47
C SER A 2 15.97 4.27 49.66
N GLU A 3 15.53 5.31 48.93
CA GLU A 3 14.16 5.81 49.00
C GLU A 3 13.18 4.65 48.75
N LYS A 4 12.41 4.28 49.79
CA LYS A 4 11.43 3.20 49.71
C LYS A 4 10.24 3.77 48.96
N HIS A 5 10.15 3.50 47.66
CA HIS A 5 8.97 3.83 46.86
C HIS A 5 8.47 2.55 46.16
N SER A 6 7.16 2.45 45.99
CA SER A 6 6.45 1.33 45.36
C SER A 6 7.08 0.92 44.02
N THR A 7 6.96 -0.36 43.69
CA THR A 7 7.26 -0.88 42.35
C THR A 7 6.22 -0.46 41.30
N VAL A 8 5.09 0.07 41.76
CA VAL A 8 4.00 0.58 40.92
C VAL A 8 4.21 2.07 40.64
N CYS A 9 4.19 2.43 39.36
CA CYS A 9 4.16 3.82 38.96
C CYS A 9 2.72 4.32 38.86
N TYR A 10 2.51 5.58 39.23
CA TYR A 10 1.21 6.24 39.19
C TYR A 10 1.30 7.48 38.33
N ILE A 11 0.27 7.72 37.52
CA ILE A 11 0.12 8.95 36.75
C ILE A 11 -1.00 9.78 37.36
N PHE A 12 -0.83 11.10 37.40
CA PHE A 12 -1.86 12.05 37.82
C PHE A 12 -2.54 12.64 36.60
N ARG A 13 -3.84 12.39 36.46
CA ARG A 13 -4.70 12.94 35.40
C ARG A 13 -6.09 13.19 35.96
N GLU A 14 -6.76 14.23 35.47
CA GLU A 14 -8.16 14.53 35.83
C GLU A 14 -8.39 14.62 37.35
N GLY A 15 -7.39 15.10 38.10
CA GLY A 15 -7.49 15.28 39.55
C GLY A 15 -7.21 14.04 40.41
N ALA A 16 -6.82 12.91 39.81
CA ALA A 16 -6.59 11.67 40.55
C ALA A 16 -5.35 10.88 40.07
N PHE A 17 -4.84 10.02 40.96
CA PHE A 17 -3.75 9.09 40.68
C PHE A 17 -4.27 7.75 40.15
N SER A 18 -3.66 7.27 39.06
CA SER A 18 -3.96 5.95 38.46
C SER A 18 -2.69 5.11 38.31
N PRO A 19 -2.70 3.84 38.76
CA PRO A 19 -1.53 2.95 38.61
C PRO A 19 -1.33 2.51 37.15
N VAL A 20 -0.09 2.27 36.74
CA VAL A 20 0.25 1.81 35.37
C VAL A 20 1.13 0.53 35.35
N ARG A 21 0.80 -0.42 34.46
CA ARG A 21 1.44 -1.76 34.41
C ARG A 21 2.86 -1.75 33.81
N GLU A 22 3.03 -1.06 32.69
CA GLU A 22 4.21 -1.18 31.81
C GLU A 22 5.15 0.03 31.88
N ALA A 23 5.08 0.79 32.97
CA ALA A 23 6.06 1.85 33.21
C ALA A 23 7.47 1.27 33.37
N LYS A 24 8.45 1.94 32.75
CA LYS A 24 9.88 1.61 32.85
C LYS A 24 10.62 2.79 33.48
N PRO A 25 11.61 2.56 34.36
CA PRO A 25 12.45 3.64 34.88
C PRO A 25 13.13 4.40 33.73
N PHE A 26 13.24 5.72 33.88
CA PHE A 26 13.94 6.59 32.95
C PHE A 26 15.17 7.19 33.65
N HIS A 27 16.34 6.62 33.38
CA HIS A 27 17.60 7.04 33.98
C HIS A 27 18.04 8.38 33.40
N ASN A 28 18.55 9.26 34.26
CA ASN A 28 19.03 10.59 33.89
C ASN A 28 20.13 11.03 34.85
N ASP A 29 21.01 11.91 34.39
CA ASP A 29 22.16 12.41 35.15
C ASP A 29 21.80 13.56 36.10
N PHE A 30 20.52 13.96 36.13
CA PHE A 30 20.03 15.12 36.88
C PHE A 30 19.42 14.76 38.24
N GLY A 31 19.44 13.47 38.61
CA GLY A 31 18.91 12.99 39.89
C GLY A 31 17.38 13.09 40.03
N LEU A 32 16.65 13.21 38.91
CA LEU A 32 15.17 13.24 38.93
C LEU A 32 14.62 11.81 38.91
N ASP A 33 13.61 11.50 39.72
CA ASP A 33 12.88 10.22 39.61
C ASP A 33 11.88 10.29 38.46
N LEU A 34 12.26 9.71 37.32
CA LEU A 34 11.46 9.71 36.10
C LEU A 34 11.13 8.30 35.65
N PHE A 35 9.96 8.13 35.03
CA PHE A 35 9.56 6.88 34.40
C PHE A 35 8.86 7.12 33.06
N GLN A 36 9.04 6.21 32.11
CA GLN A 36 8.40 6.27 30.80
C GLN A 36 7.15 5.39 30.74
N TYR A 37 6.08 5.91 30.14
CA TYR A 37 4.84 5.20 29.90
C TYR A 37 4.14 5.76 28.65
N LYS A 38 3.71 4.87 27.74
CA LYS A 38 2.95 5.21 26.51
C LYS A 38 3.48 6.45 25.75
N GLY A 39 4.79 6.49 25.48
CA GLY A 39 5.39 7.54 24.64
C GLY A 39 5.63 8.88 25.33
N ALA A 40 5.53 8.95 26.66
CA ALA A 40 5.89 10.11 27.46
C ALA A 40 6.71 9.73 28.69
N VAL A 41 7.44 10.70 29.24
CA VAL A 41 8.17 10.62 30.50
C VAL A 41 7.38 11.35 31.58
N TYR A 42 7.29 10.76 32.76
CA TYR A 42 6.53 11.23 33.91
C TYR A 42 7.46 11.39 35.10
N GLU A 43 7.14 12.36 35.96
CA GLU A 43 7.83 12.59 37.23
C GLU A 43 7.21 11.71 38.32
N GLY A 44 8.05 11.06 39.12
CA GLY A 44 7.65 9.99 40.02
C GLY A 44 6.84 10.44 41.24
N ARG A 45 7.16 11.59 41.83
CA ARG A 45 6.54 12.10 43.06
C ARG A 45 5.16 12.72 42.81
N THR A 46 4.97 13.34 41.66
CA THR A 46 3.74 14.04 41.27
C THR A 46 2.90 13.22 40.28
N GLY A 47 3.48 12.24 39.58
CA GLY A 47 2.81 11.48 38.53
C GLY A 47 2.45 12.30 37.29
N LEU A 48 2.88 13.56 37.21
CA LEU A 48 2.60 14.46 36.09
C LEU A 48 3.52 14.16 34.91
N GLN A 49 3.04 14.47 33.71
CA GLN A 49 3.85 14.34 32.50
C GLN A 49 4.97 15.37 32.52
N PHE A 50 6.21 14.90 32.42
CA PHE A 50 7.40 15.72 32.33
C PHE A 50 7.64 16.20 30.89
N CYS A 51 7.74 15.27 29.94
CA CYS A 51 7.88 15.59 28.52
C CYS A 51 7.46 14.41 27.62
N PRO A 52 7.23 14.63 26.31
CA PRO A 52 7.09 13.54 25.34
C PRO A 52 8.38 12.74 25.21
N LEU A 53 8.31 11.41 25.02
CA LEU A 53 9.48 10.53 24.95
C LEU A 53 10.45 10.91 23.83
N LYS A 54 9.94 11.45 22.71
CA LYS A 54 10.76 11.95 21.60
C LYS A 54 11.69 13.09 22.01
N GLN A 55 11.28 13.90 23.00
CA GLN A 55 12.08 15.03 23.52
C GLN A 55 12.99 14.60 24.67
N ALA A 56 12.71 13.47 25.32
CA ALA A 56 13.50 12.94 26.42
C ALA A 56 14.89 12.43 25.99
N ALA A 57 15.10 12.18 24.68
CA ALA A 57 16.42 11.82 24.14
C ALA A 57 17.50 12.88 24.39
N ASP A 58 17.10 14.15 24.53
CA ASP A 58 17.95 15.27 24.94
C ASP A 58 17.28 16.02 26.10
N ILE A 59 17.20 15.34 27.25
CA ILE A 59 16.57 15.88 28.45
C ILE A 59 17.33 17.09 29.00
N ALA A 60 18.63 17.19 28.75
CA ALA A 60 19.47 18.33 29.14
C ALA A 60 19.00 19.62 28.45
N SER A 61 18.80 19.56 27.13
CA SER A 61 18.25 20.68 26.35
C SER A 61 16.83 21.04 26.78
N PHE A 62 15.99 20.04 27.11
CA PHE A 62 14.66 20.29 27.65
C PHE A 62 14.73 21.06 28.98
N ILE A 63 15.54 20.60 29.94
CA ILE A 63 15.72 21.27 31.23
C ILE A 63 16.28 22.70 31.04
N GLY A 64 17.25 22.87 30.14
CA GLY A 64 17.81 24.19 29.80
C GLY A 64 16.75 25.16 29.27
N LYS A 65 15.89 24.71 28.35
CA LYS A 65 14.77 25.51 27.81
C LYS A 65 13.75 25.91 28.88
N HIS A 66 13.60 25.09 29.91
CA HIS A 66 12.71 25.37 31.04
C HIS A 66 13.38 26.14 32.19
N GLY A 67 14.57 26.70 31.94
CA GLY A 67 15.26 27.61 32.85
C GLY A 67 16.17 26.92 33.87
N GLY A 68 16.63 25.70 33.56
CA GLY A 68 17.63 24.98 34.34
C GLY A 68 17.04 24.04 35.40
N LEU A 69 17.91 23.19 35.96
CA LEU A 69 17.52 22.12 36.87
C LEU A 69 16.83 22.65 38.13
N GLU A 70 17.36 23.71 38.74
CA GLU A 70 16.79 24.31 39.96
C GLU A 70 15.35 24.78 39.74
N LYS A 71 15.07 25.40 38.60
CA LYS A 71 13.73 25.86 38.26
C LYS A 71 12.77 24.70 38.00
N VAL A 72 13.24 23.63 37.36
CA VAL A 72 12.47 22.40 37.16
C VAL A 72 12.17 21.72 38.50
N GLN A 73 13.14 21.63 39.41
CA GLN A 73 12.93 21.07 40.75
C GLN A 73 11.93 21.90 41.56
N LYS A 74 12.00 23.23 41.48
CA LYS A 74 11.01 24.11 42.10
C LYS A 74 9.61 23.88 41.53
N LEU A 75 9.46 23.76 40.21
CA LEU A 75 8.17 23.46 39.58
C LEU A 75 7.59 22.10 40.01
N ILE A 76 8.45 21.10 40.25
CA ILE A 76 8.04 19.81 40.79
C ILE A 76 7.55 19.97 42.24
N ALA A 77 8.26 20.75 43.06
CA ALA A 77 7.84 21.05 44.43
C ALA A 77 6.49 21.80 44.48
N ASP A 78 6.33 22.85 43.67
CA ASP A 78 5.07 23.59 43.56
C ASP A 78 3.93 22.69 43.06
N SER A 79 4.22 21.78 42.12
CA SER A 79 3.23 20.82 41.61
C SER A 79 2.84 19.78 42.66
N LEU A 80 3.75 19.43 43.56
CA LEU A 80 3.48 18.51 44.67
C LEU A 80 2.49 19.11 45.66
N GLU A 81 2.59 20.41 45.95
CA GLU A 81 1.61 21.11 46.79
C GLU A 81 0.20 21.10 46.18
N ARG A 82 0.11 21.15 44.85
CA ARG A 82 -1.18 21.17 44.13
C ARG A 82 -1.78 19.78 43.90
N THR A 83 -0.97 18.78 43.59
CA THR A 83 -1.44 17.43 43.19
C THR A 83 -1.38 16.40 44.31
N GLY A 84 -0.65 16.71 45.38
CA GLY A 84 -0.35 15.75 46.45
C GLY A 84 0.74 14.76 46.05
N LEU A 85 1.24 14.02 47.05
CA LEU A 85 2.27 13.01 46.86
C LEU A 85 1.70 11.73 46.25
N SER A 86 2.34 11.26 45.19
CA SER A 86 1.98 10.02 44.49
C SER A 86 1.85 8.84 45.45
N PRO A 87 0.84 7.97 45.26
CA PRO A 87 0.70 6.73 46.01
C PRO A 87 1.95 5.85 45.97
N ARG A 88 2.79 6.01 44.93
CA ARG A 88 4.11 5.37 44.83
C ARG A 88 4.97 5.60 46.07
N TYR A 89 4.88 6.78 46.69
CA TYR A 89 5.69 7.16 47.85
C TYR A 89 4.95 7.00 49.18
N THR A 90 3.62 7.04 49.17
CA THR A 90 2.83 6.79 50.39
C THR A 90 2.58 5.30 50.65
N ARG A 91 2.83 4.43 49.65
CA ARG A 91 2.69 2.96 49.74
C ARG A 91 3.97 2.24 49.27
N PRO A 92 5.07 2.36 50.03
CA PRO A 92 6.40 1.92 49.58
C PRO A 92 6.55 0.41 49.31
N ASP A 93 5.76 -0.44 49.96
CA ASP A 93 5.86 -1.90 49.85
C ASP A 93 4.90 -2.53 48.83
N GLU A 94 4.17 -1.71 48.08
CA GLU A 94 3.15 -2.15 47.13
C GLU A 94 3.79 -2.78 45.87
N LYS A 95 3.35 -4.02 45.55
CA LYS A 95 3.88 -4.78 44.40
C LYS A 95 2.91 -4.71 43.23
N LYS A 96 3.44 -4.64 41.99
CA LYS A 96 2.61 -4.64 40.76
C LYS A 96 1.56 -5.76 40.72
N LYS A 97 1.87 -6.94 41.24
CA LYS A 97 0.97 -8.10 41.29
C LYS A 97 -0.21 -7.94 42.25
N ASP A 98 -0.10 -7.04 43.24
CA ASP A 98 -1.12 -6.86 44.29
C ASP A 98 -2.22 -5.90 43.82
N ILE A 99 -1.91 -4.95 42.94
CA ILE A 99 -2.89 -3.99 42.36
C ILE A 99 -3.53 -4.53 41.09
N PHE A 100 -2.73 -5.19 40.26
CA PHE A 100 -3.16 -5.62 38.95
C PHE A 100 -3.49 -7.11 38.98
N PRO A 101 -4.74 -7.52 38.70
CA PRO A 101 -5.06 -8.93 38.61
C PRO A 101 -4.14 -9.59 37.56
N PRO A 102 -3.63 -10.80 37.85
CA PRO A 102 -2.88 -11.57 36.86
C PRO A 102 -3.72 -11.65 35.58
N LYS A 103 -3.06 -11.55 34.41
CA LYS A 103 -3.75 -11.83 33.15
C LYS A 103 -4.21 -13.28 33.23
N GLU A 104 -5.52 -13.53 33.27
CA GLU A 104 -6.06 -14.87 33.14
C GLU A 104 -5.47 -15.49 31.87
N LYS A 105 -4.81 -16.65 32.01
CA LYS A 105 -4.52 -17.48 30.85
C LYS A 105 -5.87 -17.96 30.38
N ASP A 106 -6.31 -17.50 29.22
CA ASP A 106 -7.48 -18.08 28.57
C ASP A 106 -7.20 -19.57 28.32
N GLU A 107 -7.85 -20.43 29.09
CA GLU A 107 -7.68 -21.89 29.02
C GLU A 107 -8.06 -22.46 27.66
N ASN A 108 -8.79 -21.69 26.85
CA ASN A 108 -9.16 -22.05 25.50
C ASN A 108 -8.12 -21.63 24.47
N ARG A 109 -7.10 -20.86 24.83
CA ARG A 109 -6.04 -20.46 23.90
C ARG A 109 -4.89 -21.47 23.89
N VAL A 110 -4.71 -22.16 22.77
CA VAL A 110 -3.64 -23.13 22.55
C VAL A 110 -2.63 -22.65 21.51
N PHE A 111 -1.44 -23.24 21.52
CA PHE A 111 -0.37 -22.94 20.57
C PHE A 111 0.02 -24.21 19.81
N ALA A 112 -0.12 -24.19 18.49
CA ALA A 112 0.08 -25.37 17.63
C ALA A 112 0.64 -24.99 16.24
N LYS A 113 1.03 -26.00 15.45
CA LYS A 113 1.54 -25.81 14.09
C LYS A 113 0.44 -25.96 13.04
N ASP A 114 0.47 -25.18 11.98
CA ASP A 114 -0.29 -25.49 10.75
C ASP A 114 0.39 -26.59 9.94
N LEU A 115 -0.27 -27.09 8.90
CA LEU A 115 0.25 -28.14 8.01
C LEU A 115 1.59 -27.80 7.33
N MET A 116 1.99 -26.53 7.25
CA MET A 116 3.31 -26.12 6.75
C MET A 116 4.37 -26.03 7.85
N GLY A 117 4.01 -26.31 9.10
CA GLY A 117 4.89 -26.27 10.27
C GLY A 117 4.98 -24.91 10.96
N SER A 118 4.26 -23.90 10.49
CA SER A 118 4.26 -22.56 11.08
C SER A 118 3.43 -22.54 12.36
N LYS A 119 3.93 -21.85 13.38
CA LYS A 119 3.31 -21.83 14.70
C LYS A 119 2.30 -20.69 14.83
N HIS A 120 1.10 -21.02 15.31
CA HIS A 120 0.00 -20.08 15.53
C HIS A 120 -0.68 -20.30 16.87
N TYR A 121 -1.43 -19.29 17.31
CA TYR A 121 -2.35 -19.40 18.42
C TYR A 121 -3.76 -19.72 17.91
N TYR A 122 -4.42 -20.63 18.60
CA TYR A 122 -5.77 -21.08 18.29
C TYR A 122 -6.66 -20.97 19.52
N TYR A 123 -7.95 -20.70 19.31
CA TYR A 123 -8.98 -20.75 20.33
C TYR A 123 -9.79 -22.02 20.19
N ARG A 124 -9.81 -22.81 21.25
CA ARG A 124 -10.59 -24.03 21.42
C ARG A 124 -12.05 -23.67 21.65
N PHE A 125 -12.94 -24.39 20.99
CA PHE A 125 -14.36 -24.38 21.27
C PHE A 125 -14.91 -25.80 21.08
N TYR A 126 -16.02 -26.09 21.76
CA TYR A 126 -16.70 -27.38 21.67
C TYR A 126 -17.99 -27.21 20.89
N ASN A 127 -18.32 -28.20 20.06
CA ASN A 127 -19.66 -28.32 19.50
C ASN A 127 -20.57 -29.15 20.43
N GLU A 128 -21.86 -29.21 20.10
CA GLU A 128 -22.87 -29.99 20.85
C GLU A 128 -22.59 -31.50 20.87
N ASN A 129 -21.78 -32.01 19.93
CA ASN A 129 -21.38 -33.41 19.83
C ASN A 129 -20.07 -33.72 20.58
N GLY A 130 -19.49 -32.76 21.31
CA GLY A 130 -18.24 -32.94 22.07
C GLY A 130 -16.96 -33.01 21.22
N ILE A 131 -17.02 -32.67 19.93
CA ILE A 131 -15.85 -32.59 19.06
C ILE A 131 -15.07 -31.32 19.37
N GLU A 132 -13.80 -31.48 19.66
CA GLU A 132 -12.88 -30.39 19.95
C GLU A 132 -12.44 -29.69 18.64
N LEU A 133 -12.81 -28.42 18.50
CA LEU A 133 -12.54 -27.61 17.33
C LEU A 133 -11.79 -26.33 17.69
N TYR A 134 -11.15 -25.75 16.69
CA TYR A 134 -10.27 -24.61 16.88
C TYR A 134 -10.49 -23.50 15.84
N THR A 135 -10.31 -22.26 16.24
CA THR A 135 -10.25 -21.09 15.34
C THR A 135 -8.90 -20.39 15.51
N MET A 136 -8.36 -19.76 14.46
CA MET A 136 -7.04 -19.12 14.52
C MET A 136 -7.16 -17.65 14.95
N GLU A 137 -6.39 -17.22 15.97
CA GLU A 137 -6.49 -15.88 16.61
C GLU A 137 -6.33 -14.70 15.64
N LYS A 138 -5.51 -14.84 14.60
CA LYS A 138 -5.15 -13.74 13.70
C LYS A 138 -6.14 -13.48 12.56
N LYS A 139 -7.15 -14.34 12.36
CA LYS A 139 -8.14 -14.14 11.29
C LYS A 139 -9.25 -13.21 11.79
N ARG A 140 -9.41 -12.05 11.13
CA ARG A 140 -10.50 -11.07 11.38
C ARG A 140 -11.89 -11.72 11.33
N GLU A 141 -12.01 -12.82 10.58
CA GLU A 141 -13.19 -13.66 10.51
C GLU A 141 -12.92 -14.95 11.29
N PHE A 142 -13.26 -14.94 12.58
CA PHE A 142 -13.05 -16.05 13.51
C PHE A 142 -13.70 -17.38 13.05
N PHE A 143 -14.58 -17.35 12.05
CA PHE A 143 -15.34 -18.50 11.57
C PHE A 143 -15.17 -18.78 10.07
N GLN A 144 -14.09 -18.33 9.42
CA GLN A 144 -13.86 -18.70 8.03
C GLN A 144 -13.24 -20.11 7.89
N THR A 145 -12.55 -20.60 8.91
CA THR A 145 -11.87 -21.89 8.85
C THR A 145 -11.96 -22.53 10.23
N VAL A 146 -12.51 -23.74 10.30
CA VAL A 146 -12.41 -24.58 11.50
C VAL A 146 -11.12 -25.36 11.43
N TYR A 147 -10.43 -25.52 12.55
CA TYR A 147 -9.25 -26.37 12.63
C TYR A 147 -9.53 -27.59 13.50
N VAL A 148 -9.06 -28.75 13.03
CA VAL A 148 -9.10 -30.03 13.73
C VAL A 148 -7.67 -30.46 14.04
N PRO A 149 -7.35 -30.86 15.28
CA PRO A 149 -6.03 -31.35 15.63
C PRO A 149 -5.76 -32.72 14.98
N CYS A 150 -4.57 -32.88 14.39
CA CYS A 150 -4.12 -34.13 13.79
C CYS A 150 -2.60 -34.24 13.91
N ASP A 151 -2.09 -35.22 14.67
CA ASP A 151 -0.65 -35.52 14.82
C ASP A 151 0.25 -34.31 15.14
N GLY A 152 -0.22 -33.41 16.00
CA GLY A 152 0.53 -32.20 16.39
C GLY A 152 0.42 -31.04 15.40
N PHE A 153 -0.38 -31.20 14.34
CA PHE A 153 -0.76 -30.18 13.38
C PHE A 153 -2.22 -29.77 13.54
N MET A 154 -2.56 -28.58 13.05
CA MET A 154 -3.92 -28.07 12.93
C MET A 154 -4.33 -28.12 11.46
N VAL A 155 -5.31 -28.98 11.16
CA VAL A 155 -5.86 -29.15 9.81
C VAL A 155 -7.00 -28.16 9.64
N GLY A 156 -6.82 -27.18 8.75
CA GLY A 156 -7.86 -26.20 8.43
C GLY A 156 -8.88 -26.74 7.43
N ILE A 157 -10.16 -26.59 7.76
CA ILE A 157 -11.31 -26.90 6.90
C ILE A 157 -12.03 -25.58 6.62
N ASP A 158 -12.02 -25.14 5.36
CA ASP A 158 -12.64 -23.88 4.93
C ASP A 158 -14.18 -23.94 5.12
N GLN A 159 -14.74 -22.94 5.82
CA GLN A 159 -16.16 -22.83 6.16
C GLN A 159 -17.02 -22.23 5.03
N ARG A 160 -16.63 -22.40 3.76
CA ARG A 160 -17.59 -22.24 2.65
C ARG A 160 -18.81 -23.17 2.83
N HIS A 161 -18.64 -24.21 3.64
CA HIS A 161 -19.66 -25.13 4.15
C HIS A 161 -19.98 -24.79 5.60
N ARG A 162 -21.26 -24.84 6.00
CA ARG A 162 -21.69 -24.52 7.36
C ARG A 162 -21.03 -25.47 8.37
N LEU A 163 -20.79 -25.01 9.60
CA LEU A 163 -20.20 -25.84 10.67
C LEU A 163 -20.90 -27.21 10.79
N GLU A 164 -22.23 -27.24 10.74
CA GLU A 164 -23.03 -28.48 10.78
C GLU A 164 -22.65 -29.50 9.70
N GLU A 165 -22.35 -29.05 8.48
CA GLU A 165 -21.96 -29.91 7.35
C GLU A 165 -20.57 -30.51 7.60
N ILE A 166 -19.64 -29.70 8.13
CA ILE A 166 -18.31 -30.17 8.52
C ILE A 166 -18.44 -31.24 9.60
N LEU A 167 -19.29 -31.04 10.60
CA LEU A 167 -19.50 -32.01 11.68
C LEU A 167 -20.10 -33.32 11.18
N LYS A 168 -21.11 -33.24 10.30
CA LYS A 168 -21.72 -34.41 9.67
C LYS A 168 -20.70 -35.17 8.82
N TRP A 169 -19.86 -34.47 8.08
CA TRP A 169 -18.82 -35.10 7.28
C TRP A 169 -17.74 -35.75 8.15
N LEU A 170 -17.25 -35.06 9.17
CA LEU A 170 -16.24 -35.59 10.11
C LEU A 170 -16.71 -36.88 10.77
N SER A 171 -18.01 -37.00 11.11
CA SER A 171 -18.56 -38.22 11.70
C SER A 171 -18.68 -39.39 10.72
N THR A 172 -18.58 -39.17 9.41
CA THR A 172 -18.53 -40.23 8.40
C THR A 172 -17.12 -40.78 8.13
N LEU A 173 -16.07 -40.16 8.66
CA LEU A 173 -14.69 -40.55 8.38
C LEU A 173 -14.28 -41.78 9.22
N GLU A 174 -14.24 -42.96 8.60
CA GLU A 174 -13.88 -44.24 9.24
C GLU A 174 -12.48 -44.24 9.88
N HIS A 175 -11.53 -43.50 9.28
CA HIS A 175 -10.15 -43.36 9.76
C HIS A 175 -9.83 -41.93 10.22
N GLY A 176 -10.86 -41.16 10.54
CA GLY A 176 -10.75 -39.76 10.91
C GLY A 176 -10.12 -38.87 9.83
N ILE A 177 -9.76 -37.65 10.21
CA ILE A 177 -9.22 -36.65 9.28
C ILE A 177 -7.87 -37.08 8.69
N ARG A 178 -7.05 -37.85 9.43
CA ARG A 178 -5.76 -38.35 8.94
C ARG A 178 -5.93 -39.28 7.75
N GLY A 179 -6.82 -40.27 7.85
CA GLY A 179 -7.04 -41.24 6.78
C GLY A 179 -7.61 -40.60 5.52
N GLU A 180 -8.48 -39.60 5.68
CA GLU A 180 -9.01 -38.83 4.55
C GLU A 180 -7.93 -37.99 3.87
N ILE A 181 -7.04 -37.35 4.64
CA ILE A 181 -5.87 -36.66 4.09
C ILE A 181 -4.98 -37.62 3.30
N GLU A 182 -4.71 -38.81 3.85
CA GLU A 182 -3.90 -39.83 3.19
C GLU A 182 -4.53 -40.30 1.88
N ARG A 183 -5.85 -40.57 1.87
CA ARG A 183 -6.61 -40.94 0.66
C ARG A 183 -6.48 -39.87 -0.42
N VAL A 184 -6.83 -38.62 -0.09
CA VAL A 184 -6.80 -37.50 -1.04
C VAL A 184 -5.39 -37.23 -1.56
N PHE A 185 -4.38 -37.31 -0.68
CA PHE A 185 -2.98 -37.15 -1.06
C PHE A 185 -2.53 -38.24 -2.04
N ASN A 186 -2.85 -39.50 -1.76
CA ASN A 186 -2.50 -40.63 -2.64
C ASN A 186 -3.19 -40.54 -4.01
N GLU A 187 -4.44 -40.08 -4.06
CA GLU A 187 -5.12 -39.82 -5.34
C GLU A 187 -4.41 -38.73 -6.16
N SER A 188 -3.97 -37.65 -5.53
CA SER A 188 -3.20 -36.61 -6.20
C SER A 188 -1.83 -37.11 -6.67
N MET A 189 -1.16 -37.95 -5.88
CA MET A 189 0.12 -38.56 -6.26
C MET A 189 -0.02 -39.60 -7.39
N GLY A 190 -1.19 -40.23 -7.52
CA GLY A 190 -1.48 -41.20 -8.57
C GLY A 190 -1.69 -40.59 -9.97
N ASP A 191 -1.94 -39.28 -10.06
CA ASP A 191 -2.14 -38.57 -11.33
C ASP A 191 -1.02 -37.53 -11.55
N PRO A 192 -0.12 -37.73 -12.53
CA PRO A 192 0.95 -36.77 -12.86
C PRO A 192 0.46 -35.36 -13.22
N LYS A 193 -0.83 -35.22 -13.61
CA LYS A 193 -1.44 -33.93 -13.94
C LYS A 193 -2.04 -33.23 -12.73
N ARG A 194 -2.18 -33.91 -11.59
CA ARG A 194 -2.82 -33.40 -10.39
C ARG A 194 -1.77 -32.90 -9.40
N TRP A 195 -2.03 -31.72 -8.84
CA TRP A 195 -1.17 -31.14 -7.82
C TRP A 195 -1.29 -31.89 -6.50
N ALA A 196 -0.15 -32.33 -5.95
CA ALA A 196 -0.08 -32.93 -4.63
C ALA A 196 0.03 -31.83 -3.56
N ASP A 197 -0.85 -31.85 -2.55
CA ASP A 197 -0.86 -30.85 -1.48
C ASP A 197 0.38 -31.02 -0.57
N LEU A 198 1.19 -29.96 -0.46
CA LEU A 198 2.45 -30.00 0.31
C LEU A 198 2.22 -29.99 1.82
N GLY A 199 1.10 -29.46 2.30
CA GLY A 199 0.73 -29.51 3.71
C GLY A 199 0.33 -30.92 4.12
N PHE A 200 -0.45 -31.61 3.29
CA PHE A 200 -0.76 -33.03 3.48
C PHE A 200 0.51 -33.88 3.41
N ALA A 201 1.39 -33.60 2.43
CA ALA A 201 2.68 -34.27 2.33
C ALA A 201 3.52 -34.08 3.60
N ASN A 202 3.50 -32.89 4.20
CA ASN A 202 4.24 -32.61 5.43
C ASN A 202 3.68 -33.38 6.64
N LEU A 203 2.35 -33.43 6.78
CA LEU A 203 1.68 -34.25 7.80
C LEU A 203 2.04 -35.74 7.68
N LEU A 204 2.09 -36.24 6.43
CA LEU A 204 2.38 -37.64 6.13
C LEU A 204 3.88 -37.97 6.06
N GLY A 205 4.77 -36.99 6.25
CA GLY A 205 6.23 -37.19 6.16
C GLY A 205 6.75 -37.42 4.73
N ARG A 206 5.97 -37.09 3.70
CA ARG A 206 6.26 -37.31 2.26
C ARG A 206 6.52 -36.02 1.48
N TYR A 207 6.94 -34.95 2.17
CA TYR A 207 7.12 -33.61 1.58
C TYR A 207 8.00 -33.60 0.32
N TYR A 208 9.17 -34.23 0.36
CA TYR A 208 10.10 -34.24 -0.78
C TYR A 208 9.57 -35.05 -1.97
N GLU A 209 8.77 -36.07 -1.71
CA GLU A 209 8.13 -36.87 -2.75
C GLU A 209 7.09 -36.04 -3.50
N ALA A 210 6.19 -35.38 -2.77
CA ALA A 210 5.19 -34.46 -3.34
C ALA A 210 5.85 -33.31 -4.10
N LYS A 211 6.92 -32.74 -3.54
CA LYS A 211 7.67 -31.67 -4.21
C LYS A 211 8.20 -32.13 -5.57
N ARG A 212 8.75 -33.34 -5.66
CA ARG A 212 9.25 -33.90 -6.93
C ARG A 212 8.12 -34.12 -7.94
N HIS A 213 6.99 -34.67 -7.49
CA HIS A 213 5.78 -34.84 -8.30
C HIS A 213 5.30 -33.51 -8.92
N ASN A 214 5.36 -32.43 -8.15
CA ASN A 214 4.86 -31.13 -8.56
C ASN A 214 5.80 -30.32 -9.49
N ILE A 215 7.08 -30.68 -9.62
CA ILE A 215 8.05 -29.96 -10.48
C ILE A 215 7.54 -29.72 -11.92
N PRO A 216 7.11 -30.75 -12.68
CA PRO A 216 6.62 -30.54 -14.04
C PRO A 216 5.39 -29.62 -14.11
N LEU A 217 4.49 -29.70 -13.12
CA LEU A 217 3.30 -28.86 -13.04
C LEU A 217 3.65 -27.39 -12.78
N GLU A 218 4.64 -27.13 -11.92
CA GLU A 218 5.15 -25.76 -11.71
C GLU A 218 5.75 -25.20 -13.00
N ALA A 219 6.53 -25.99 -13.73
CA ALA A 219 7.15 -25.56 -14.98
C ALA A 219 6.08 -25.20 -16.03
N GLU A 220 5.04 -26.02 -16.17
CA GLU A 220 3.93 -25.74 -17.09
C GLU A 220 3.16 -24.47 -16.70
N ARG A 221 2.88 -24.27 -15.40
CA ARG A 221 2.24 -23.06 -14.89
C ARG A 221 3.05 -21.81 -15.21
N ARG A 222 4.37 -21.84 -14.99
CA ARG A 222 5.26 -20.72 -15.32
C ARG A 222 5.24 -20.39 -16.80
N GLN A 223 5.34 -21.39 -17.67
CA GLN A 223 5.28 -21.17 -19.13
C GLN A 223 3.94 -20.54 -19.55
N ARG A 224 2.83 -20.95 -18.92
CA ARG A 224 1.51 -20.37 -19.20
C ARG A 224 1.41 -18.93 -18.74
N GLU A 225 1.92 -18.63 -17.54
CA GLU A 225 1.98 -17.27 -16.99
C GLU A 225 2.85 -16.35 -17.85
N GLU A 226 4.00 -16.83 -18.33
CA GLU A 226 4.90 -16.11 -19.24
C GLU A 226 4.19 -15.80 -20.56
N ARG A 227 3.51 -16.77 -21.17
CA ARG A 227 2.72 -16.54 -22.41
C ARG A 227 1.66 -15.46 -22.22
N TRP A 228 0.90 -15.53 -21.12
CA TRP A 228 -0.10 -14.51 -20.79
C TRP A 228 0.51 -13.15 -20.44
N ALA A 229 1.73 -13.12 -19.90
CA ALA A 229 2.45 -11.88 -19.67
C ALA A 229 2.88 -11.24 -21.00
N THR A 230 3.45 -12.02 -21.92
CA THR A 230 3.84 -11.56 -23.26
C THR A 230 2.64 -11.06 -24.06
N GLU A 231 1.52 -11.79 -24.04
CA GLU A 231 0.29 -11.40 -24.75
C GLU A 231 -0.27 -10.08 -24.21
N ARG A 232 -0.36 -9.92 -22.89
CA ARG A 232 -0.79 -8.66 -22.27
C ARG A 232 0.15 -7.49 -22.56
N GLU A 233 1.46 -7.74 -22.62
CA GLU A 233 2.41 -6.70 -22.97
C GLU A 233 2.27 -6.29 -24.44
N ALA A 234 2.09 -7.24 -25.35
CA ALA A 234 1.84 -6.97 -26.76
C ALA A 234 0.54 -6.17 -26.95
N GLU A 235 -0.55 -6.57 -26.28
CA GLU A 235 -1.82 -5.83 -26.29
C GLU A 235 -1.66 -4.40 -25.75
N ARG A 236 -0.89 -4.22 -24.67
CA ARG A 236 -0.61 -2.90 -24.10
C ARG A 236 0.16 -2.02 -25.10
N ARG A 237 1.23 -2.56 -25.71
CA ARG A 237 2.02 -1.85 -26.71
C ARG A 237 1.18 -1.48 -27.94
N GLN A 238 0.33 -2.39 -28.40
CA GLN A 238 -0.57 -2.11 -29.52
C GLN A 238 -1.55 -0.98 -29.17
N ARG A 239 -2.17 -1.00 -27.99
CA ARG A 239 -3.06 0.08 -27.53
C ARG A 239 -2.34 1.42 -27.40
N GLU A 240 -1.12 1.43 -26.88
CA GLU A 240 -0.29 2.63 -26.79
C GLU A 240 0.05 3.17 -28.19
N GLN A 241 0.42 2.31 -29.14
CA GLN A 241 0.66 2.69 -30.53
C GLN A 241 -0.59 3.21 -31.23
N GLU A 242 -1.75 2.57 -31.06
CA GLU A 242 -3.02 3.02 -31.63
C GLU A 242 -3.46 4.37 -31.04
N GLN A 243 -3.28 4.57 -29.73
CA GLN A 243 -3.56 5.84 -29.08
C GLN A 243 -2.62 6.94 -29.59
N GLN A 244 -1.33 6.65 -29.73
CA GLN A 244 -0.36 7.62 -30.25
C GLN A 244 -0.65 7.96 -31.71
N ALA A 245 -0.88 6.97 -32.57
CA ALA A 245 -1.23 7.20 -33.98
C ALA A 245 -2.52 8.01 -34.13
N ARG A 246 -3.54 7.75 -33.30
CA ARG A 246 -4.78 8.53 -33.26
C ARG A 246 -4.53 9.97 -32.83
N TYR A 247 -3.66 10.17 -31.84
CA TYR A 247 -3.24 11.50 -31.38
C TYR A 247 -2.53 12.26 -32.50
N ASP A 248 -1.49 11.68 -33.09
CA ASP A 248 -0.69 12.30 -34.14
C ASP A 248 -1.52 12.62 -35.39
N ALA A 249 -2.46 11.74 -35.75
CA ALA A 249 -3.39 11.97 -36.85
C ALA A 249 -4.34 13.14 -36.56
N ALA A 250 -4.87 13.24 -35.34
CA ALA A 250 -5.78 14.32 -34.97
C ALA A 250 -5.08 15.69 -34.91
N ILE A 251 -3.81 15.73 -34.48
CA ILE A 251 -2.98 16.94 -34.50
C ILE A 251 -2.74 17.37 -35.95
N ARG A 252 -2.22 16.48 -36.81
CA ARG A 252 -1.95 16.79 -38.23
C ARG A 252 -3.20 17.23 -38.99
N GLU A 253 -4.33 16.58 -38.76
CA GLU A 253 -5.62 16.97 -39.35
C GLU A 253 -6.00 18.40 -38.92
N ALA A 254 -5.88 18.71 -37.63
CA ALA A 254 -6.21 20.03 -37.12
C ALA A 254 -5.26 21.13 -37.60
N GLU A 255 -3.95 20.87 -37.67
CA GLU A 255 -2.96 21.79 -38.26
C GLU A 255 -3.32 22.11 -39.72
N LYS A 256 -3.63 21.07 -40.52
CA LYS A 256 -4.04 21.22 -41.92
C LYS A 256 -5.34 22.02 -42.06
N ASP A 257 -6.33 21.75 -41.22
CA ASP A 257 -7.61 22.45 -41.25
C ASP A 257 -7.48 23.93 -40.84
N ILE A 258 -6.62 24.25 -39.85
CA ILE A 258 -6.30 25.63 -39.49
C ILE A 258 -5.73 26.40 -40.69
N LEU A 259 -4.76 25.81 -41.39
CA LEU A 259 -4.10 26.46 -42.53
C LEU A 259 -5.03 26.59 -43.74
N ALA A 260 -5.94 25.63 -43.94
CA ALA A 260 -6.98 25.68 -44.96
C ALA A 260 -8.13 26.64 -44.61
N GLY A 261 -8.09 27.32 -43.45
CA GLY A 261 -9.15 28.22 -42.98
C GLY A 261 -10.45 27.51 -42.59
N LYS A 262 -10.39 26.19 -42.35
CA LYS A 262 -11.54 25.40 -41.90
C LYS A 262 -11.72 25.54 -40.40
N GLU A 263 -12.92 25.21 -39.95
CA GLU A 263 -13.22 25.20 -38.53
C GLU A 263 -12.69 23.94 -37.85
N VAL A 264 -11.93 24.11 -36.78
CA VAL A 264 -11.42 23.02 -35.95
C VAL A 264 -12.21 22.96 -34.65
N VAL A 265 -12.90 21.85 -34.44
CA VAL A 265 -13.68 21.59 -33.22
C VAL A 265 -12.77 21.08 -32.11
N ASN A 266 -12.92 21.63 -30.92
CA ASN A 266 -12.19 21.24 -29.72
C ASN A 266 -12.74 19.92 -29.12
N ARG A 267 -12.66 18.85 -29.91
CA ARG A 267 -13.04 17.49 -29.50
C ARG A 267 -12.02 16.89 -28.55
N GLU A 268 -12.41 15.83 -27.85
CA GLU A 268 -11.52 15.07 -26.99
C GLU A 268 -10.73 14.02 -27.79
N VAL A 269 -9.41 13.97 -27.56
CA VAL A 269 -8.48 12.99 -28.12
C VAL A 269 -7.67 12.40 -26.96
N ASN A 270 -7.82 11.09 -26.74
CA ASN A 270 -7.20 10.36 -25.62
C ASN A 270 -7.40 11.03 -24.25
N GLY A 271 -8.63 11.46 -23.93
CA GLY A 271 -8.93 12.10 -22.64
C GLY A 271 -8.56 13.58 -22.55
N LYS A 272 -8.06 14.21 -23.62
CA LYS A 272 -7.56 15.58 -23.62
C LYS A 272 -8.19 16.43 -24.71
N ALA A 273 -8.41 17.72 -24.43
CA ALA A 273 -8.96 18.66 -25.40
C ALA A 273 -7.97 18.93 -26.56
N LEU A 274 -8.38 18.70 -27.81
CA LEU A 274 -7.55 18.80 -29.01
C LEU A 274 -6.81 20.14 -29.12
N ILE A 275 -7.51 21.26 -28.90
CA ILE A 275 -6.91 22.60 -29.03
C ILE A 275 -5.85 22.82 -27.95
N MET A 276 -6.05 22.30 -26.73
CA MET A 276 -5.04 22.36 -25.69
C MET A 276 -3.80 21.51 -26.04
N GLN A 277 -3.99 20.40 -26.76
CA GLN A 277 -2.88 19.56 -27.22
C GLN A 277 -2.07 20.25 -28.31
N LEU A 278 -2.72 20.93 -29.27
CA LEU A 278 -2.04 21.75 -30.28
C LEU A 278 -1.12 22.80 -29.64
N PHE A 279 -1.59 23.55 -28.64
CA PHE A 279 -0.70 24.49 -27.95
C PHE A 279 0.50 23.83 -27.27
N ARG A 280 0.35 22.61 -26.75
CA ARG A 280 1.46 21.87 -26.13
C ARG A 280 2.45 21.36 -27.18
N GLU A 281 1.96 20.84 -28.29
CA GLU A 281 2.78 20.32 -29.39
C GLU A 281 3.69 21.40 -29.98
N HIS A 282 3.19 22.63 -30.06
CA HIS A 282 3.96 23.79 -30.51
C HIS A 282 4.66 24.56 -29.39
N GLU A 283 4.75 23.97 -28.19
CA GLU A 283 5.43 24.56 -27.03
C GLU A 283 4.94 25.98 -26.63
N ILE A 284 3.67 26.29 -26.91
CA ILE A 284 3.08 27.60 -26.62
C ILE A 284 2.56 27.61 -25.17
N PRO A 285 3.13 28.41 -24.26
CA PRO A 285 2.70 28.46 -22.87
C PRO A 285 1.31 29.12 -22.76
N VAL A 286 0.34 28.35 -22.29
CA VAL A 286 -1.01 28.83 -22.02
C VAL A 286 -1.19 29.07 -20.51
N PRO A 287 -1.65 30.25 -20.06
CA PRO A 287 -1.93 30.50 -18.63
C PRO A 287 -2.96 29.53 -18.05
N LEU A 288 -2.80 29.10 -16.78
CA LEU A 288 -3.67 28.09 -16.14
C LEU A 288 -5.17 28.39 -16.26
N LYS A 289 -5.58 29.65 -16.07
CA LYS A 289 -7.00 30.06 -16.21
C LYS A 289 -7.50 29.83 -17.64
N THR A 290 -6.67 30.12 -18.63
CA THR A 290 -6.98 29.92 -20.05
C THR A 290 -6.96 28.44 -20.43
N GLN A 291 -6.08 27.62 -19.83
CA GLN A 291 -6.11 26.17 -20.02
C GLN A 291 -7.45 25.57 -19.58
N GLY A 292 -7.89 25.91 -18.36
CA GLY A 292 -9.19 25.47 -17.86
C GLY A 292 -10.36 25.96 -18.73
N TRP A 293 -10.25 27.16 -19.29
CA TRP A 293 -11.24 27.68 -20.23
C TRP A 293 -11.25 26.93 -21.56
N ILE A 294 -10.08 26.67 -22.18
CA ILE A 294 -9.98 25.88 -23.41
C ILE A 294 -10.57 24.49 -23.18
N ILE A 295 -10.30 23.85 -22.05
CA ILE A 295 -10.80 22.49 -21.77
C ILE A 295 -12.32 22.46 -21.58
N ASN A 296 -12.90 23.43 -20.88
CA ASN A 296 -14.30 23.34 -20.43
C ASN A 296 -15.28 24.23 -21.19
N ALA A 297 -14.81 25.24 -21.92
CA ALA A 297 -15.66 26.27 -22.52
C ALA A 297 -15.53 26.38 -24.04
N LEU A 298 -14.32 26.19 -24.59
CA LEU A 298 -14.07 26.35 -26.03
C LEU A 298 -14.71 25.21 -26.82
N HIS A 299 -15.51 25.56 -27.83
CA HIS A 299 -16.14 24.63 -28.77
C HIS A 299 -15.32 24.46 -30.06
N SER A 300 -14.88 25.55 -30.68
CA SER A 300 -14.15 25.51 -31.95
C SER A 300 -13.39 26.79 -32.24
N ILE A 301 -12.41 26.72 -33.14
CA ILE A 301 -11.62 27.85 -33.64
C ILE A 301 -11.64 27.85 -35.17
N ARG A 302 -11.52 29.03 -35.78
CA ARG A 302 -11.40 29.20 -37.23
C ARG A 302 -10.42 30.34 -37.53
N TYR A 303 -9.48 30.06 -38.42
CA TYR A 303 -8.59 31.08 -38.99
C TYR A 303 -9.14 31.51 -40.34
N SER A 304 -9.07 32.80 -40.66
CA SER A 304 -9.41 33.35 -41.98
C SER A 304 -8.13 33.76 -42.70
N PRO A 305 -7.61 32.95 -43.65
CA PRO A 305 -6.34 33.22 -44.33
C PRO A 305 -6.32 34.55 -45.10
N GLU A 306 -7.47 34.98 -45.61
CA GLU A 306 -7.64 36.19 -46.42
C GLU A 306 -7.56 37.47 -45.58
N SER A 307 -8.10 37.46 -44.36
CA SER A 307 -8.15 38.63 -43.47
C SER A 307 -7.11 38.59 -42.34
N GLY A 308 -6.45 37.45 -42.14
CA GLY A 308 -5.55 37.22 -41.01
C GLY A 308 -6.25 37.19 -39.65
N GLN A 309 -7.59 37.16 -39.63
CA GLN A 309 -8.39 37.20 -38.41
C GLN A 309 -8.73 35.80 -37.89
N TRP A 310 -8.92 35.72 -36.58
CA TRP A 310 -9.32 34.51 -35.87
C TRP A 310 -10.71 34.68 -35.29
N ASP A 311 -11.51 33.61 -35.36
CA ASP A 311 -12.79 33.49 -34.68
C ASP A 311 -12.80 32.22 -33.82
N TYR A 312 -13.54 32.24 -32.72
CA TYR A 312 -13.79 31.04 -31.94
C TYR A 312 -15.20 31.02 -31.34
N ARG A 313 -15.71 29.80 -31.12
CA ARG A 313 -17.01 29.55 -30.50
C ARG A 313 -16.80 28.91 -29.13
N TYR A 314 -17.63 29.26 -28.17
CA TYR A 314 -17.63 28.69 -26.82
C TYR A 314 -19.07 28.46 -26.34
N TYR A 315 -19.24 27.56 -25.37
CA TYR A 315 -20.57 27.23 -24.86
C TYR A 315 -21.21 28.41 -24.11
N ARG A 316 -22.53 28.58 -24.28
CA ARG A 316 -23.32 29.76 -23.84
C ARG A 316 -23.22 30.13 -22.36
N LYS A 317 -22.81 29.19 -21.48
CA LYS A 317 -22.63 29.43 -20.04
C LYS A 317 -21.26 30.01 -19.67
N SER A 318 -20.36 30.15 -20.64
CA SER A 318 -18.99 30.62 -20.44
C SER A 318 -18.84 32.07 -20.88
N ARG A 319 -17.85 32.76 -20.31
CA ARG A 319 -17.46 34.12 -20.68
C ARG A 319 -16.31 34.09 -21.66
N ASP A 320 -16.14 35.18 -22.40
CA ASP A 320 -15.06 35.30 -23.35
C ASP A 320 -13.66 35.26 -22.68
N SER A 321 -12.66 34.74 -23.36
CA SER A 321 -11.29 34.65 -22.86
C SER A 321 -10.46 35.82 -23.38
N THR A 322 -10.05 36.71 -22.47
CA THR A 322 -9.21 37.88 -22.80
C THR A 322 -7.84 37.51 -23.38
N LYS A 323 -7.40 36.26 -23.23
CA LYS A 323 -6.08 35.79 -23.69
C LYS A 323 -6.13 34.92 -24.94
N MET A 324 -7.31 34.51 -25.41
CA MET A 324 -7.39 33.56 -26.51
C MET A 324 -6.98 34.17 -27.85
N PHE A 325 -7.42 35.41 -28.12
CA PHE A 325 -7.01 36.16 -29.31
C PHE A 325 -5.50 36.48 -29.36
N GLU A 326 -4.81 36.51 -28.22
CA GLU A 326 -3.35 36.68 -28.19
C GLU A 326 -2.59 35.38 -28.51
N LEU A 327 -3.21 34.22 -28.24
CA LEU A 327 -2.57 32.90 -28.37
C LEU A 327 -2.76 32.31 -29.76
N LEU A 328 -3.92 32.53 -30.40
CA LEU A 328 -4.24 31.96 -31.72
C LEU A 328 -3.26 32.39 -32.83
N PRO A 329 -2.85 33.68 -32.94
CA PRO A 329 -1.83 34.06 -33.93
C PRO A 329 -0.48 33.38 -33.71
N LYS A 330 -0.10 33.13 -32.45
CA LYS A 330 1.13 32.39 -32.12
C LYS A 330 1.03 30.94 -32.56
N LEU A 331 -0.16 30.35 -32.46
CA LEU A 331 -0.42 28.98 -32.91
C LEU A 331 -0.30 28.86 -34.43
N SER A 332 -0.94 29.73 -35.22
CA SER A 332 -0.77 29.70 -36.69
C SER A 332 0.69 29.92 -37.10
N ALA A 333 1.39 30.87 -36.46
CA ALA A 333 2.80 31.12 -36.78
C ALA A 333 3.68 29.90 -36.49
N ALA A 334 3.45 29.21 -35.36
CA ALA A 334 4.21 28.00 -35.01
C ALA A 334 3.90 26.83 -35.97
N ILE A 335 2.64 26.65 -36.37
CA ILE A 335 2.24 25.63 -37.36
C ILE A 335 2.91 25.90 -38.72
N GLN A 336 2.87 27.16 -39.19
CA GLN A 336 3.50 27.54 -40.46
C GLN A 336 5.02 27.35 -40.43
N THR A 337 5.66 27.71 -39.32
CA THR A 337 7.10 27.50 -39.14
C THR A 337 7.45 26.02 -39.21
N LYS A 338 6.69 25.16 -38.53
CA LYS A 338 6.88 23.70 -38.56
C LYS A 338 6.74 23.13 -39.98
N GLN A 339 5.74 23.54 -40.74
CA GLN A 339 5.58 23.11 -42.13
C GLN A 339 6.75 23.53 -43.03
N GLN A 340 7.27 24.75 -42.88
CA GLN A 340 8.42 25.20 -43.66
C GLN A 340 9.67 24.36 -43.39
N PHE A 341 9.87 23.89 -42.15
CA PHE A 341 10.96 22.98 -41.82
C PHE A 341 10.74 21.56 -42.36
N GLU A 342 9.51 21.05 -42.33
CA GLU A 342 9.18 19.73 -42.89
C GLU A 342 9.34 19.71 -44.43
N GLU A 343 8.89 20.75 -45.12
CA GLU A 343 9.04 20.91 -46.59
C GLU A 343 10.50 21.12 -47.03
N GLN A 344 11.32 21.82 -46.23
CA GLN A 344 12.76 21.98 -46.49
C GLN A 344 13.57 20.73 -46.15
N GLY A 345 13.10 19.91 -45.21
CA GLY A 345 13.70 18.61 -44.86
C GLY A 345 13.46 17.53 -45.94
N GLU A 346 12.31 17.54 -46.61
CA GLU A 346 12.03 16.68 -47.77
C GLU A 346 12.72 17.14 -49.07
N ALA A 347 13.17 18.40 -49.15
CA ALA A 347 13.76 19.00 -50.35
C ALA A 347 15.31 18.91 -50.46
N SER A 348 16.00 18.14 -49.62
CA SER A 348 17.42 17.80 -49.84
C SER A 348 17.55 16.61 -50.81
N PRO A 349 18.14 16.78 -52.01
CA PRO A 349 18.23 15.72 -53.01
C PRO A 349 19.38 14.74 -52.72
N GLU A 350 19.07 13.46 -52.96
CA GLU A 350 19.96 12.35 -53.34
C GLU A 350 21.42 12.41 -52.87
N ALA A 351 21.74 11.63 -51.84
CA ALA A 351 23.09 11.10 -51.70
C ALA A 351 23.41 10.28 -52.97
N PRO A 352 24.59 10.47 -53.60
CA PRO A 352 24.94 9.72 -54.80
C PRO A 352 24.98 8.23 -54.46
N ALA A 353 24.32 7.44 -55.30
CA ALA A 353 24.38 5.99 -55.27
C ALA A 353 25.85 5.55 -55.17
N ALA A 354 26.17 4.84 -54.09
CA ALA A 354 27.45 4.16 -53.96
C ALA A 354 27.59 3.22 -55.16
N ALA A 355 28.65 3.46 -55.93
CA ALA A 355 29.07 2.58 -57.00
C ALA A 355 29.26 1.16 -56.46
N ASP A 356 28.77 0.21 -57.23
CA ASP A 356 29.12 -1.20 -57.14
C ASP A 356 30.64 -1.37 -57.06
N GLU A 357 31.13 -1.93 -55.97
CA GLU A 357 32.38 -2.68 -55.98
C GLU A 357 32.08 -4.12 -55.60
N ASP A 358 32.30 -4.97 -56.59
CA ASP A 358 32.31 -6.42 -56.52
C ASP A 358 33.20 -6.92 -55.37
N GLU A 359 32.66 -7.77 -54.50
CA GLU A 359 33.45 -8.80 -53.83
C GLU A 359 32.81 -10.17 -54.11
N GLN A 360 33.26 -10.74 -55.23
CA GLN A 360 33.34 -12.19 -55.41
C GLN A 360 34.43 -12.75 -54.49
N ASP A 361 34.23 -14.01 -54.09
CA ASP A 361 35.19 -14.96 -53.54
C ASP A 361 35.71 -14.74 -52.12
N MET A 362 35.26 -15.58 -51.18
CA MET A 362 35.96 -16.84 -50.95
C MET A 362 35.15 -17.80 -50.06
N GLU A 363 34.90 -18.99 -50.60
CA GLU A 363 34.72 -20.22 -49.82
C GLU A 363 35.96 -20.47 -48.95
N LEU A 364 35.76 -20.83 -47.68
CA LEU A 364 36.39 -21.96 -47.00
C LEU A 364 35.74 -22.23 -45.63
#